data_AF-A0A7D4KET1-F1
#
_entry.id   AF-A0A7D4KET1-F1
#
_cell.length_a   1.000
_cell.length_b   1.000
_cell.length_c   1.000
_cell.angle_alpha   90.00
_cell.angle_beta   90.00
_cell.angle_gamma   90.00
#
_symmetry.space_group_name_H-M   'P 1'
#
loop_
_entity.id
_entity.type
_entity.pdbx_description
1 polymer ?
#
loop_
_entity_poly.entity_id
_entity_poly.type
_entity_poly.pdbx_seq_one_letter_code
_entity_poly.pdbx_strand_id
1 'polypeptide(L)'
;MPDFSEMMRRRPTTQEFYFEWEGLQIFGAIDITDVPKELEIRFTSPHPAGEVALRLNAFGCKFTHPDGKLSERIRLVHGDVNPTPGDENYARIPIRGATQESSILVYNEYLAGPRGLTDVKQLESFTGDSGMLVERCENDILFRCNSWKPADRKAFVDMQGSITLLY
;
A
#
# COMPACT_ATOMS: atom_id res chain seq x y z
N MET A 1 30.56 -8.74 19.09
CA MET A 1 29.39 -7.90 19.42
C MET A 1 29.36 -6.77 18.40
N PRO A 2 28.20 -6.44 17.79
CA PRO A 2 28.10 -5.28 16.91
C PRO A 2 28.45 -4.01 17.70
N ASP A 3 29.04 -3.02 17.02
CA ASP A 3 29.30 -1.70 17.60
C ASP A 3 27.96 -1.04 18.00
N PHE A 4 27.90 -0.42 19.18
CA PHE A 4 26.72 0.32 19.65
C PHE A 4 26.30 1.37 18.62
N SER A 5 27.25 2.01 17.95
CA SER A 5 26.99 2.97 16.86
C SER A 5 26.35 2.32 15.63
N GLU A 6 26.62 1.03 15.40
CA GLU A 6 26.04 0.22 14.32
C GLU A 6 24.63 -0.27 14.65
N MET A 7 24.34 -0.53 15.94
CA MET A 7 22.98 -0.75 16.45
C MET A 7 22.12 0.53 16.42
N MET A 8 22.75 1.69 16.64
CA MET A 8 22.12 3.02 16.65
C MET A 8 21.99 3.67 15.27
N ARG A 9 22.23 2.94 14.17
CA ARG A 9 21.92 3.43 12.82
C ARG A 9 20.42 3.65 12.73
N ARG A 10 19.98 4.92 12.77
CA ARG A 10 18.60 5.41 12.63
C ARG A 10 17.74 4.45 11.81
N ARG A 11 17.06 3.54 12.50
CA ARG A 11 15.99 2.77 11.89
C ARG A 11 14.76 3.66 11.96
N PRO A 12 14.03 3.84 10.85
CA PRO A 12 12.91 4.75 10.83
C PRO A 12 11.76 4.39 11.79
N THR A 13 11.77 3.18 12.34
CA THR A 13 10.80 2.62 13.29
C THR A 13 11.23 2.76 14.75
N THR A 14 12.36 3.41 15.05
CA THR A 14 12.89 3.47 16.42
C THR A 14 12.53 4.79 17.10
N GLN A 15 11.82 4.72 18.23
CA GLN A 15 11.57 5.86 19.11
C GLN A 15 12.70 5.98 20.13
N GLU A 16 13.46 7.08 20.05
CA GLU A 16 14.49 7.42 21.01
C GLU A 16 13.87 8.13 22.22
N PHE A 17 14.35 7.83 23.42
CA PHE A 17 13.97 8.55 24.64
C PHE A 17 15.18 8.83 25.53
N TYR A 18 15.06 9.94 26.25
CA TYR A 18 16.01 10.40 27.25
C TYR A 18 15.25 10.65 28.56
N PHE A 19 15.77 10.13 29.66
CA PHE A 19 15.39 10.63 30.98
C PHE A 19 16.53 10.51 31.98
N GLU A 20 16.47 11.35 33.01
CA GLU A 20 17.43 11.40 34.09
C GLU A 20 16.77 10.89 35.37
N TRP A 21 17.40 9.91 36.02
CA TRP A 21 16.95 9.39 37.31
C TRP A 21 18.10 9.43 38.30
N GLU A 22 17.97 10.25 39.34
CA GLU A 22 18.98 10.39 40.41
C GLU A 22 20.41 10.69 39.89
N GLY A 23 20.51 11.52 38.85
CA GLY A 23 21.79 11.88 38.22
C GLY A 23 22.34 10.84 37.23
N LEU A 24 21.63 9.72 37.02
CA LEU A 24 21.93 8.76 35.95
C LEU A 24 21.23 9.18 34.66
N GLN A 25 22.02 9.39 33.61
CA GLN A 25 21.52 9.67 32.26
C GLN A 25 21.23 8.36 31.53
N ILE A 26 19.97 8.13 31.17
CA ILE A 26 19.53 6.93 30.45
C ILE A 26 19.13 7.33 29.02
N PHE A 27 19.77 6.68 28.05
CA PHE A 27 19.44 6.77 26.62
C PHE A 27 18.87 5.43 26.20
N GLY A 28 17.64 5.45 25.69
CA GLY A 28 16.95 4.25 25.24
C GLY A 28 16.38 4.43 23.84
N ALA A 29 16.25 3.32 23.14
CA ALA A 29 15.64 3.22 21.83
C ALA A 29 14.65 2.05 21.87
N ILE A 30 13.37 2.33 21.62
CA ILE A 30 12.34 1.29 21.47
C ILE A 30 12.09 1.16 19.97
N ASP A 31 12.29 -0.04 19.43
CA ASP A 31 11.76 -0.35 18.11
C ASP A 31 10.23 -0.35 18.25
N ILE A 32 9.54 0.51 17.51
CA ILE A 32 8.08 0.51 17.42
C ILE A 32 7.73 -0.76 16.66
N THR A 33 7.45 -1.85 17.39
CA THR A 33 7.22 -3.18 16.82
C THR A 33 5.83 -3.34 16.23
N ASP A 34 4.92 -2.39 16.47
CA ASP A 34 3.49 -2.48 16.13
C ASP A 34 3.11 -1.71 14.85
N VAL A 35 4.07 -1.54 13.93
CA VAL A 35 3.82 -0.94 12.61
C VAL A 35 4.09 -1.99 11.51
N PRO A 36 3.19 -2.14 10.52
CA PRO A 36 3.42 -3.05 9.41
C PRO A 36 4.70 -2.67 8.65
N LYS A 37 5.55 -3.67 8.42
CA LYS A 37 6.77 -3.55 7.62
C LYS A 37 6.52 -3.88 6.16
N GLU A 38 5.47 -4.63 5.84
CA GLU A 38 5.14 -5.00 4.47
C GLU A 38 3.62 -5.09 4.28
N LEU A 39 3.19 -4.85 3.04
CA LEU A 39 1.83 -5.16 2.58
C LEU A 39 1.91 -6.36 1.66
N GLU A 40 1.13 -7.40 1.94
CA GLU A 40 0.79 -8.41 0.95
C GLU A 40 -0.58 -8.06 0.36
N ILE A 41 -0.67 -7.93 -0.97
CA ILE A 41 -1.88 -7.50 -1.67
C ILE A 41 -2.24 -8.56 -2.71
N ARG A 42 -3.49 -9.02 -2.66
CA ARG A 42 -4.07 -9.95 -3.62
C ARG A 42 -5.37 -9.39 -4.17
N PHE A 43 -5.59 -9.49 -5.47
CA PHE A 43 -6.84 -9.03 -6.05
C PHE A 43 -7.17 -9.66 -7.40
N THR A 44 -8.46 -9.71 -7.73
CA THR A 44 -8.97 -10.14 -9.02
C THR A 44 -9.77 -9.01 -9.67
N SER A 45 -9.91 -9.08 -10.98
CA SER A 45 -10.76 -8.18 -11.76
C SER A 45 -11.41 -8.97 -12.91
N PRO A 46 -12.68 -8.70 -13.24
CA PRO A 46 -13.28 -9.18 -14.48
C PRO A 46 -12.87 -8.34 -15.70
N HIS A 47 -12.18 -7.20 -15.50
CA HIS A 47 -11.71 -6.35 -16.59
C HIS A 47 -10.46 -6.95 -17.24
N PRO A 48 -10.21 -6.69 -18.54
CA PRO A 48 -8.97 -7.10 -19.19
C PRO A 48 -7.71 -6.57 -18.47
N ALA A 49 -6.63 -7.33 -18.55
CA ALA A 49 -5.30 -6.90 -18.09
C ALA A 49 -4.94 -5.51 -18.65
N GLY A 50 -4.44 -4.63 -17.78
CA GLY A 50 -4.08 -3.25 -18.09
C GLY A 50 -5.22 -2.23 -17.99
N GLU A 51 -6.48 -2.64 -17.82
CA GLU A 51 -7.61 -1.71 -17.78
C GLU A 51 -7.93 -1.15 -16.39
N VAL A 52 -7.49 -1.81 -15.33
CA VAL A 52 -7.67 -1.34 -13.95
C VAL A 52 -6.39 -1.48 -13.15
N ALA A 53 -6.25 -0.68 -12.09
CA ALA A 53 -5.10 -0.73 -11.20
C ALA A 53 -5.45 -0.30 -9.77
N LEU A 54 -4.68 -0.74 -8.78
CA LEU A 54 -4.67 -0.16 -7.44
C LEU A 54 -3.58 0.90 -7.36
N ARG A 55 -3.91 2.10 -6.89
CA ARG A 55 -2.94 3.14 -6.53
C ARG A 55 -2.83 3.23 -5.03
N LEU A 56 -1.60 3.20 -4.53
CA LEU A 56 -1.27 3.39 -3.13
C LEU A 56 -0.45 4.67 -2.99
N ASN A 57 -0.87 5.57 -2.10
CA ASN A 57 -0.13 6.77 -1.72
C ASN A 57 0.24 6.67 -0.22
N ALA A 58 1.52 6.75 0.09
CA ALA A 58 2.03 6.75 1.45
C ALA A 58 2.24 8.17 1.97
N PHE A 59 1.92 8.38 3.24
CA PHE A 59 2.15 9.61 4.00
C PHE A 59 2.88 9.24 5.29
N GLY A 60 4.00 9.90 5.57
CA GLY A 60 4.85 9.56 6.73
C GLY A 60 5.74 8.32 6.53
N CYS A 61 5.55 7.54 5.46
CA CYS A 61 6.37 6.38 5.10
C CYS A 61 6.63 6.30 3.58
N LYS A 62 7.41 5.32 3.14
CA LYS A 62 7.75 5.07 1.73
C LYS A 62 7.63 3.60 1.38
N PHE A 63 7.23 3.30 0.16
CA PHE A 63 7.32 1.96 -0.41
C PHE A 63 8.70 1.70 -1.00
N THR A 64 9.16 0.47 -0.89
CA THR A 64 10.38 -0.01 -1.55
C THR A 64 10.01 -0.75 -2.83
N HIS A 65 10.52 -0.29 -3.97
CA HIS A 65 10.36 -0.95 -5.25
C HIS A 65 11.30 -2.15 -5.39
N PRO A 66 11.06 -3.08 -6.33
CA PRO A 66 11.97 -4.20 -6.60
C PRO A 66 13.40 -3.76 -6.96
N ASP A 67 13.58 -2.57 -7.54
CA ASP A 67 14.89 -1.98 -7.84
C ASP A 67 15.54 -1.28 -6.63
N GLY A 68 14.93 -1.37 -5.45
CA GLY A 68 15.39 -0.75 -4.21
C GLY A 68 15.07 0.74 -4.09
N LYS A 69 14.46 1.37 -5.11
CA LYS A 69 14.06 2.78 -5.00
C LYS A 69 12.93 2.95 -4.00
N LEU A 70 12.94 4.10 -3.32
CA LEU A 70 11.88 4.50 -2.41
C LEU A 70 10.92 5.46 -3.10
N SER A 71 9.62 5.28 -2.87
CA SER A 71 8.60 6.19 -3.38
C SER A 71 7.44 6.34 -2.41
N GLU A 72 6.74 7.46 -2.50
CA GLU A 72 5.47 7.67 -1.79
C GLU A 72 4.27 7.14 -2.57
N ARG A 73 4.49 6.59 -3.78
CA ARG A 73 3.41 6.11 -4.65
C ARG A 73 3.79 4.85 -5.40
N ILE A 74 2.91 3.86 -5.31
CA ILE A 74 2.95 2.65 -6.14
C ILE A 74 1.62 2.48 -6.87
N ARG A 75 1.69 1.91 -8.07
CA ARG A 75 0.55 1.46 -8.85
C ARG A 75 0.71 -0.03 -9.15
N LEU A 76 -0.34 -0.79 -8.88
CA LEU A 76 -0.43 -2.22 -9.18
C LEU A 76 -1.46 -2.41 -10.31
N VAL A 77 -0.98 -2.59 -11.53
CA VAL A 77 -1.84 -2.73 -12.71
C VAL A 77 -2.29 -4.18 -12.85
N HIS A 78 -3.59 -4.39 -13.06
CA HIS A 78 -4.15 -5.72 -13.28
C HIS A 78 -3.45 -6.43 -14.44
N GLY A 79 -2.96 -7.65 -14.21
CA GLY A 79 -2.21 -8.46 -15.18
C GLY A 79 -0.69 -8.24 -15.19
N ASP A 80 -0.19 -7.13 -14.64
CA ASP A 80 1.26 -6.86 -14.57
C ASP A 80 1.90 -7.37 -13.27
N VAL A 81 1.11 -7.53 -12.20
CA VAL A 81 1.56 -7.98 -10.88
C VAL A 81 1.47 -9.50 -10.75
N ASN A 82 2.65 -10.15 -10.74
CA ASN A 82 2.93 -11.59 -10.61
C ASN A 82 2.03 -12.50 -11.49
N PRO A 83 2.32 -12.61 -12.81
CA PRO A 83 1.45 -13.24 -13.81
C PRO A 83 1.54 -14.78 -13.82
N THR A 84 1.71 -15.44 -12.67
CA THR A 84 1.57 -16.90 -12.60
C THR A 84 0.17 -17.30 -13.09
N PRO A 85 -0.02 -18.44 -13.77
CA PRO A 85 -1.30 -18.79 -14.38
C PRO A 85 -2.43 -18.87 -13.34
N GLY A 86 -3.31 -17.87 -13.36
CA GLY A 86 -4.46 -17.68 -12.49
C GLY A 86 -5.01 -16.26 -12.66
N ASP A 87 -6.30 -16.04 -12.41
CA ASP A 87 -6.95 -14.71 -12.55
C ASP A 87 -6.60 -13.73 -11.40
N GLU A 88 -5.74 -14.14 -10.47
CA GLU A 88 -5.39 -13.40 -9.24
C GLU A 88 -4.04 -12.69 -9.38
N ASN A 89 -4.04 -11.40 -9.03
CA ASN A 89 -2.87 -10.53 -9.00
C ASN A 89 -2.25 -10.58 -7.62
N TYR A 90 -0.92 -10.55 -7.55
CA TYR A 90 -0.19 -10.62 -6.30
C TYR A 90 0.95 -9.60 -6.24
N ALA A 91 1.05 -8.89 -5.12
CA ALA A 91 2.19 -8.02 -4.82
C ALA A 91 2.56 -8.09 -3.34
N ARG A 92 3.86 -8.06 -3.06
CA ARG A 92 4.40 -7.88 -1.72
C ARG A 92 5.27 -6.63 -1.69
N ILE A 93 4.87 -5.64 -0.89
CA ILE A 93 5.41 -4.29 -0.92
C ILE A 93 6.04 -3.96 0.43
N PRO A 94 7.37 -3.87 0.53
CA PRO A 94 8.01 -3.42 1.75
C PRO A 94 7.75 -1.94 2.02
N ILE A 95 7.46 -1.61 3.26
CA ILE A 95 7.27 -0.26 3.78
C ILE A 95 8.51 0.14 4.59
N ARG A 96 9.06 1.30 4.26
CA ARG A 96 10.19 1.93 4.92
C ARG A 96 9.70 3.19 5.62
N GLY A 97 10.04 3.40 6.89
CA GLY A 97 9.62 4.63 7.54
C GLY A 97 8.28 4.60 8.25
N ALA A 98 7.61 3.45 8.33
CA ALA A 98 6.31 3.40 9.00
C ALA A 98 6.43 3.79 10.48
N THR A 99 5.54 4.68 10.90
CA THR A 99 5.30 5.08 12.28
C THR A 99 3.80 4.97 12.57
N GLN A 100 3.39 5.14 13.83
CA GLN A 100 1.96 5.14 14.20
C GLN A 100 1.16 6.29 13.54
N GLU A 101 1.83 7.36 13.12
CA GLU A 101 1.22 8.50 12.42
C GLU A 101 1.20 8.31 10.89
N SER A 102 1.88 7.28 10.39
CA SER A 102 1.92 6.99 8.96
C SER A 102 0.56 6.51 8.48
N SER A 103 0.23 6.85 7.23
CA SER A 103 -0.99 6.37 6.59
C SER A 103 -0.72 6.00 5.14
N ILE A 104 -1.46 5.00 4.65
CA ILE A 104 -1.43 4.59 3.26
C ILE A 104 -2.86 4.70 2.74
N LEU A 105 -3.02 5.49 1.70
CA LEU A 105 -4.30 5.69 1.05
C LEU A 105 -4.35 4.83 -0.21
N VAL A 106 -5.39 4.02 -0.31
CA VAL A 106 -5.59 3.05 -1.40
C VAL A 106 -6.76 3.51 -2.25
N TYR A 107 -6.54 3.56 -3.55
CA TYR A 107 -7.55 3.92 -4.54
C TYR A 107 -7.57 2.89 -5.65
N ASN A 108 -8.71 2.72 -6.29
CA ASN A 108 -8.79 2.06 -7.58
C ASN A 108 -8.67 3.08 -8.72
N GLU A 109 -7.95 2.69 -9.76
CA GLU A 109 -7.80 3.42 -11.02
C GLU A 109 -8.35 2.58 -12.15
N TYR A 110 -8.77 3.24 -13.21
CA TYR A 110 -9.27 2.60 -14.41
C TYR A 110 -8.79 3.35 -15.65
N LEU A 111 -8.81 2.65 -16.77
CA LEU A 111 -8.38 3.21 -18.03
C LEU A 111 -9.43 4.20 -18.54
N ALA A 112 -9.07 5.48 -18.60
CA ALA A 112 -9.92 6.54 -19.11
C ALA A 112 -9.59 6.85 -20.57
N GLY A 113 -10.60 7.33 -21.29
CA GLY A 113 -10.54 7.71 -22.70
C GLY A 113 -11.59 7.00 -23.55
N PRO A 114 -11.98 7.56 -24.71
CA PRO A 114 -12.86 6.85 -25.62
C PRO A 114 -12.11 5.66 -26.19
N ARG A 115 -12.60 4.45 -25.91
CA ARG A 115 -12.05 3.20 -26.46
C ARG A 115 -11.91 3.34 -27.98
N GLY A 116 -10.68 3.54 -28.47
CA GLY A 116 -10.36 3.61 -29.89
C GLY A 116 -10.25 5.01 -30.53
N LEU A 117 -10.28 6.13 -29.79
CA LEU A 117 -10.09 7.48 -30.37
C LEU A 117 -8.72 8.12 -30.07
N THR A 118 -7.98 7.61 -29.08
CA THR A 118 -6.63 8.11 -28.74
C THR A 118 -5.72 6.94 -28.42
N ASP A 119 -4.52 6.91 -29.00
CA ASP A 119 -3.49 5.90 -28.70
C ASP A 119 -2.91 6.01 -27.28
N VAL A 120 -3.24 7.09 -26.56
CA VAL A 120 -2.77 7.34 -25.20
C VAL A 120 -3.75 6.71 -24.20
N LYS A 121 -3.42 5.50 -23.75
CA LYS A 121 -4.08 4.82 -22.63
C LYS A 121 -3.63 5.46 -21.30
N GLN A 122 -4.51 6.21 -20.63
CA GLN A 122 -4.20 6.80 -19.31
C GLN A 122 -5.09 6.20 -18.22
N LEU A 123 -4.47 5.75 -17.13
CA LEU A 123 -5.19 5.37 -15.92
C LEU A 123 -5.54 6.63 -15.12
N GLU A 124 -6.82 6.82 -14.86
CA GLU A 124 -7.35 7.91 -14.04
C GLU A 124 -7.86 7.37 -12.70
N SER A 125 -7.62 8.14 -11.65
CA SER A 125 -8.25 7.94 -10.35
C SER A 125 -9.52 8.79 -10.30
N PHE A 126 -10.68 8.21 -10.00
CA PHE A 126 -11.85 9.01 -9.65
C PHE A 126 -11.89 9.21 -8.14
N THR A 127 -11.87 10.47 -7.71
CA THR A 127 -12.01 10.87 -6.30
C THR A 127 -13.43 11.36 -5.97
N GLY A 128 -14.41 11.08 -6.84
CA GLY A 128 -15.85 11.39 -6.64
C GLY A 128 -16.58 10.28 -5.88
N ASP A 129 -17.87 10.03 -6.15
CA ASP A 129 -18.65 8.99 -5.45
C ASP A 129 -18.28 7.52 -5.87
N SER A 130 -17.02 7.27 -6.21
CA SER A 130 -16.47 5.93 -6.36
C SER A 130 -16.37 5.28 -4.98
N GLY A 131 -16.94 4.09 -4.84
CA GLY A 131 -17.02 3.39 -3.55
C GLY A 131 -16.01 2.25 -3.48
N MET A 132 -15.16 2.26 -2.46
CA MET A 132 -14.47 1.07 -1.99
C MET A 132 -15.14 0.63 -0.68
N LEU A 133 -15.71 -0.57 -0.68
CA LEU A 133 -16.08 -1.24 0.57
C LEU A 133 -14.84 -1.84 1.17
N VAL A 134 -14.65 -1.61 2.47
CA VAL A 134 -13.52 -2.11 3.23
C VAL A 134 -14.04 -2.80 4.47
N GLU A 135 -13.58 -4.02 4.71
CA GLU A 135 -13.84 -4.78 5.94
C GLU A 135 -12.51 -5.17 6.55
N ARG A 136 -12.33 -4.89 7.84
CA ARG A 136 -11.11 -5.23 8.56
C ARG A 136 -11.32 -6.47 9.41
N CYS A 137 -10.46 -7.46 9.23
CA CYS A 137 -10.42 -8.70 10.00
C CYS A 137 -8.99 -8.87 10.54
N GLU A 138 -8.75 -8.46 11.78
CA GLU A 138 -7.41 -8.50 12.40
C GLU A 138 -6.35 -7.76 11.55
N ASN A 139 -5.45 -8.51 10.92
CA ASN A 139 -4.37 -8.06 10.04
C ASN A 139 -4.78 -7.99 8.57
N ASP A 140 -5.95 -8.51 8.21
CA ASP A 140 -6.47 -8.50 6.86
C ASP A 140 -7.46 -7.36 6.64
N ILE A 141 -7.39 -6.77 5.46
CA ILE A 141 -8.30 -5.75 4.98
C ILE A 141 -8.87 -6.26 3.67
N LEU A 142 -10.12 -6.70 3.71
CA LEU A 142 -10.85 -7.11 2.51
C LEU A 142 -11.41 -5.87 1.83
N PHE A 143 -11.26 -5.77 0.52
CA PHE A 143 -11.80 -4.66 -0.25
C PHE A 143 -12.57 -5.14 -1.47
N ARG A 144 -13.58 -4.34 -1.84
CA ARG A 144 -14.29 -4.44 -3.12
C ARG A 144 -14.56 -3.03 -3.63
N CYS A 145 -14.20 -2.73 -4.86
CA CYS A 145 -14.30 -1.37 -5.39
C CYS A 145 -15.08 -1.29 -6.69
N ASN A 146 -15.59 -0.10 -6.98
CA ASN A 146 -16.18 0.26 -8.25
C ASN A 146 -15.78 1.68 -8.67
N SER A 147 -15.34 1.82 -9.92
CA SER A 147 -14.99 3.06 -10.61
C SER A 147 -15.80 3.28 -11.88
N TRP A 148 -16.76 2.41 -12.18
CA TRP A 148 -17.64 2.53 -13.34
C TRP A 148 -18.68 3.65 -13.17
N LYS A 149 -19.69 3.66 -14.05
CA LYS A 149 -20.74 4.68 -14.11
C LYS A 149 -21.43 4.89 -12.77
N PRO A 150 -21.93 6.11 -12.48
CA PRO A 150 -22.65 6.41 -11.26
C PRO A 150 -23.79 5.47 -10.88
N ALA A 151 -24.49 4.92 -11.87
CA ALA A 151 -25.60 3.99 -11.66
C ALA A 151 -25.15 2.63 -11.08
N ASP A 152 -23.90 2.24 -11.29
CA ASP A 152 -23.41 0.90 -10.95
C ASP A 152 -22.58 0.87 -9.66
N ARG A 153 -22.34 2.03 -9.03
CA ARG A 153 -21.40 2.25 -7.89
C ARG A 153 -21.53 1.30 -6.70
N LYS A 154 -22.67 0.62 -6.53
CA LYS A 154 -22.92 -0.37 -5.45
C LYS A 154 -22.72 -1.84 -5.87
N ALA A 155 -22.31 -2.09 -7.11
CA ALA A 155 -22.07 -3.45 -7.61
C ALA A 155 -20.74 -4.03 -7.11
N PHE A 156 -19.73 -3.17 -6.90
CA PHE A 156 -18.39 -3.57 -6.41
C PHE A 156 -17.73 -4.71 -7.19
N VAL A 157 -17.85 -4.66 -8.52
CA VAL A 157 -17.40 -5.72 -9.43
C VAL A 157 -16.06 -5.42 -10.12
N ASP A 158 -15.48 -4.23 -9.95
CA ASP A 158 -14.29 -3.85 -10.74
C ASP A 158 -13.03 -4.53 -10.23
N MET A 159 -12.78 -4.45 -8.92
CA MET A 159 -11.75 -5.26 -8.28
C MET A 159 -12.21 -5.67 -6.90
N GLN A 160 -11.78 -6.86 -6.50
CA GLN A 160 -11.98 -7.39 -5.17
C GLN A 160 -10.70 -8.08 -4.72
N GLY A 161 -10.40 -8.01 -3.44
CA GLY A 161 -9.14 -8.52 -2.94
C GLY A 161 -8.94 -8.34 -1.45
N SER A 162 -7.70 -8.59 -1.03
CA SER A 162 -7.25 -8.43 0.34
C SER A 162 -5.92 -7.68 0.38
N ILE A 163 -5.73 -6.95 1.48
CA ILE A 163 -4.45 -6.39 1.91
C ILE A 163 -4.15 -6.98 3.28
N THR A 164 -3.10 -7.78 3.38
CA THR A 164 -2.61 -8.35 4.63
C THR A 164 -1.45 -7.51 5.15
N LEU A 165 -1.56 -7.03 6.38
CA LEU A 165 -0.54 -6.28 7.08
C LEU A 165 0.47 -7.25 7.71
N LEU A 166 1.74 -7.13 7.34
CA LEU A 166 2.83 -7.95 7.87
C LEU A 166 3.73 -7.09 8.77
N TYR A 167 3.87 -7.47 10.04
CA TYR A 167 4.57 -6.74 11.10
C TYR A 167 6.01 -7.24 11.35
#